data_AF-A0A553HPK4-F1
#
_entry.id   AF-A0A553HPK4-F1
#
_cell.length_a   1.000
_cell.length_b   1.000
_cell.length_c   1.000
_cell.angle_alpha   90.00
_cell.angle_beta   90.00
_cell.angle_gamma   90.00
#
_symmetry.space_group_name_H-M   'P 1'
#
loop_
_entity.id
_entity.type
_entity.pdbx_description
1 polymer ?
#
loop_
_entity_poly.entity_id
_entity_poly.type
_entity_poly.pdbx_seq_one_letter_code
_entity_poly.pdbx_strand_id
1 'polypeptide(L)'
;MDLASSETIVRNDPSCESAKPNRRAKRKRQISGASVRLFWPKANNHRRAIVGVSPPDHVAGHGNQYTSASRFVHISVSDVEMHHRLTVAGANETTPPVLSVPLPWNPLKLQVNDKDLLYYFQHAAAQALATFGQDPTDLGNVLLRIAVSSSMESATAVLRSILAFASLHRYGMQSGALKLKISALEALGASESPDIDKAIAIHHVATAMMLYSFEVHQSSPTSGDWVRYMCGVENLIRTGNLDVSDCEQHDIACLLDWVYYNDIISRFSLRHWVGNGQGIRTLPAPPISQSSRARHSDATVLMLLAEAYDSAPLDEHSCKVTTDQEEFVRILDWRIRSSSTTDEAFRLAALLYLDRITDSLIIEPSRTQENIARAFAHLSKLPYYKCQLPVFILGCEARSDEQRTIILDFISRTEGNTAVRSFNHVKVLLAAIWAQDDLVDEQTGGLNYGNKLTSTISRCSFPPSFV
;
A
#
# COMPACT_ATOMS: atom_id res chain seq x y z
N MET A 1 -44.49 16.99 44.69
CA MET A 1 -45.22 16.31 45.78
C MET A 1 -44.46 15.03 46.05
N ASP A 2 -43.73 14.80 47.13
CA ASP A 2 -43.36 15.52 48.35
C ASP A 2 -42.01 14.84 48.77
N LEU A 3 -40.96 15.54 49.19
CA LEU A 3 -40.67 15.92 50.58
C LEU A 3 -41.10 14.80 51.58
N ALA A 4 -40.27 14.29 52.49
CA ALA A 4 -39.42 15.06 53.39
C ALA A 4 -38.54 14.17 54.31
N SER A 5 -37.46 14.78 54.79
CA SER A 5 -36.95 14.73 56.19
C SER A 5 -36.13 13.53 56.67
N SER A 6 -35.10 13.67 57.51
CA SER A 6 -34.82 14.69 58.53
C SER A 6 -33.32 14.95 58.76
N GLU A 7 -33.03 16.18 59.21
CA GLU A 7 -31.80 16.67 59.84
C GLU A 7 -31.59 16.15 61.28
N THR A 8 -30.33 16.12 61.75
CA THR A 8 -29.87 16.59 63.09
C THR A 8 -28.31 16.57 63.07
N ILE A 9 -27.57 17.69 63.08
CA ILE A 9 -27.17 18.58 64.21
C ILE A 9 -26.31 17.81 65.26
N VAL A 10 -25.13 18.19 65.79
CA VAL A 10 -24.20 19.35 65.71
C VAL A 10 -22.91 18.97 66.49
N ARG A 11 -21.76 19.51 66.04
CA ARG A 11 -20.49 19.90 66.72
C ARG A 11 -19.87 19.05 67.86
N ASN A 12 -18.54 18.82 67.76
CA ASN A 12 -17.52 19.54 68.56
C ASN A 12 -16.09 19.07 68.18
N ASP A 13 -15.25 20.02 67.77
CA ASP A 13 -13.79 20.03 67.99
C ASP A 13 -13.55 20.65 69.40
N PRO A 14 -12.42 20.46 70.12
CA PRO A 14 -11.06 20.64 69.58
C PRO A 14 -9.86 19.88 70.24
N SER A 15 -8.68 20.06 69.62
CA SER A 15 -7.35 20.26 70.23
C SER A 15 -6.34 19.09 70.34
N CYS A 16 -5.11 19.41 69.88
CA CYS A 16 -3.73 18.95 70.21
C CYS A 16 -3.52 17.54 70.81
N GLU A 17 -2.53 16.74 70.43
CA GLU A 17 -1.10 17.04 70.36
C GLU A 17 -0.31 15.84 69.78
N SER A 18 0.88 16.12 69.26
CA SER A 18 2.02 15.24 68.92
C SER A 18 1.94 13.71 69.08
N ALA A 19 2.28 12.98 68.00
CA ALA A 19 3.37 11.98 67.98
C ALA A 19 3.41 11.19 66.65
N LYS A 20 4.54 11.21 65.95
CA LYS A 20 4.93 10.11 65.05
C LYS A 20 5.67 9.07 65.89
N PRO A 21 5.48 7.77 65.65
CA PRO A 21 6.54 7.10 64.90
C PRO A 21 6.03 6.11 63.85
N ASN A 22 6.88 5.97 62.82
CA ASN A 22 6.88 4.89 61.84
C ASN A 22 6.66 3.52 62.47
N ARG A 23 5.76 2.71 61.89
CA ARG A 23 5.97 1.26 61.71
C ARG A 23 5.12 0.75 60.55
N ARG A 24 5.81 0.10 59.61
CA ARG A 24 5.27 -0.66 58.48
C ARG A 24 4.15 -1.60 58.94
N ALA A 25 2.96 -1.45 58.35
CA ALA A 25 1.96 -2.50 58.29
C ALA A 25 1.44 -2.60 56.86
N LYS A 26 1.84 -3.67 56.17
CA LYS A 26 1.27 -4.09 54.88
C LYS A 26 -0.22 -4.39 55.09
N ARG A 27 -1.10 -3.52 54.59
CA ARG A 27 -2.51 -3.89 54.36
C ARG A 27 -2.69 -4.25 52.89
N LYS A 28 -2.90 -5.55 52.63
CA LYS A 28 -3.48 -6.05 51.37
C LYS A 28 -4.84 -5.39 51.21
N ARG A 29 -4.97 -4.48 50.24
CA ARG A 29 -6.27 -3.97 49.80
C ARG A 29 -6.64 -4.72 48.53
N GLN A 30 -7.73 -5.47 48.63
CA GLN A 30 -8.42 -6.12 47.54
C GLN A 30 -9.02 -5.01 46.66
N ILE A 31 -8.52 -4.84 45.43
CA ILE A 31 -9.05 -3.86 44.47
C ILE A 31 -9.99 -4.62 43.54
N SER A 32 -11.28 -4.44 43.80
CA SER A 32 -12.36 -4.74 42.86
C SER A 32 -12.43 -3.62 41.81
N GLY A 33 -12.46 -3.99 40.52
CA GLY A 33 -12.95 -3.18 39.40
C GLY A 33 -12.30 -1.81 39.18
N ALA A 34 -11.08 -1.75 38.66
CA ALA A 34 -10.48 -0.49 38.21
C ALA A 34 -10.98 -0.12 36.79
N SER A 35 -12.06 0.66 36.70
CA SER A 35 -12.32 1.46 35.50
C SER A 35 -11.24 2.55 35.42
N VAL A 36 -10.40 2.54 34.39
CA VAL A 36 -9.40 3.59 34.17
C VAL A 36 -10.13 4.89 33.84
N ARG A 37 -10.28 5.80 34.82
CA ARG A 37 -10.67 7.19 34.55
C ARG A 37 -9.41 7.97 34.18
N LEU A 38 -9.29 8.31 32.91
CA LEU A 38 -8.29 9.26 32.44
C LEU A 38 -8.69 10.67 32.95
N PHE A 39 -7.76 11.35 33.61
CA PHE A 39 -7.89 12.75 34.01
C PHE A 39 -6.87 13.57 33.24
N TRP A 40 -7.31 14.65 32.60
CA TRP A 40 -6.41 15.62 31.98
C TRP A 40 -5.60 16.36 33.06
N PRO A 41 -4.29 16.60 32.84
CA PRO A 41 -3.49 17.38 33.76
C PRO A 41 -4.06 18.80 33.89
N LYS A 42 -4.24 19.28 35.12
CA LYS A 42 -4.53 20.69 35.37
C LYS A 42 -3.34 21.54 34.93
N ALA A 43 -3.59 22.74 34.42
CA ALA A 43 -2.59 23.64 33.82
C ALA A 43 -1.33 23.87 34.69
N ASN A 44 -1.43 23.76 36.02
CA ASN A 44 -0.31 23.98 36.95
C ASN A 44 0.43 22.69 37.35
N ASN A 45 0.22 21.56 36.67
CA ASN A 45 0.88 20.30 37.02
C ASN A 45 2.21 20.12 36.26
N HIS A 46 3.23 20.84 36.72
CA HIS A 46 4.58 20.88 36.12
C HIS A 46 5.31 19.52 36.03
N ARG A 47 4.79 18.46 36.68
CA ARG A 47 5.38 17.11 36.62
C ARG A 47 4.87 16.27 35.44
N ARG A 48 3.81 16.70 34.74
CA ARG A 48 3.18 15.91 33.65
C ARG A 48 2.78 16.73 32.41
N ALA A 49 3.01 18.03 32.39
CA ALA A 49 2.82 18.87 31.22
C ALA A 49 4.14 19.56 30.88
N ILE A 50 4.81 19.09 29.83
CA ILE A 50 5.80 19.91 29.12
C ILE A 50 4.97 20.77 28.18
N VAL A 51 4.72 22.02 28.58
CA VAL A 51 4.12 23.02 27.69
C VAL A 51 5.29 23.70 26.98
N GLY A 52 5.33 23.61 25.64
CA GLY A 52 6.32 24.34 24.86
C GLY A 52 6.21 25.83 25.18
N VAL A 53 7.32 26.46 25.56
CA VAL A 53 7.35 27.91 25.78
C VAL A 53 7.26 28.56 24.40
N SER A 54 6.11 29.18 24.11
CA SER A 54 5.98 30.01 22.91
C SER A 54 7.02 31.14 22.98
N PRO A 55 7.77 31.40 21.89
CA PRO A 55 8.67 32.55 21.84
C PRO A 55 7.88 33.84 22.12
N PRO A 56 8.47 34.83 22.82
CA PRO A 56 7.81 36.10 23.03
C PRO A 56 7.53 36.78 21.68
N ASP A 57 6.28 37.23 21.50
CA ASP A 57 5.83 37.95 20.32
C ASP A 57 6.75 39.14 20.04
N HIS A 58 7.50 39.06 18.95
CA HIS A 58 8.20 40.23 18.43
C HIS A 58 7.16 41.20 17.85
N VAL A 59 7.13 42.38 18.46
CA VAL A 59 6.34 43.55 18.09
C VAL A 59 6.39 43.79 16.58
N ALA A 60 5.19 43.99 16.01
CA ALA A 60 4.95 44.26 14.60
C ALA A 60 5.84 45.37 14.03
N GLY A 61 6.56 45.04 12.95
CA GLY A 61 7.23 45.98 12.05
C GLY A 61 6.98 45.54 10.61
N HIS A 62 6.52 46.47 9.79
CA HIS A 62 5.97 46.26 8.45
C HIS A 62 6.83 45.41 7.47
N GLY A 63 6.12 44.59 6.68
CA GLY A 63 6.51 44.27 5.30
C GLY A 63 7.39 43.04 5.09
N ASN A 64 6.82 41.83 5.21
CA ASN A 64 7.03 40.76 4.24
C ASN A 64 6.01 39.64 4.46
N GLN A 65 5.55 39.01 3.38
CA GLN A 65 4.79 37.76 3.44
C GLN A 65 5.69 36.67 4.02
N TYR A 66 5.69 36.54 5.34
CA TYR A 66 6.18 35.34 5.99
C TYR A 66 5.17 34.24 5.70
N THR A 67 5.46 33.41 4.70
CA THR A 67 5.15 31.98 4.81
C THR A 67 5.80 31.55 6.12
N SER A 68 5.00 31.47 7.18
CA SER A 68 5.46 30.82 8.41
C SER A 68 5.96 29.46 7.97
N ALA A 69 7.25 29.21 8.19
CA ALA A 69 7.89 27.93 7.91
C ALA A 69 7.31 26.90 8.89
N SER A 70 6.05 26.54 8.69
CA SER A 70 5.38 25.45 9.37
C SER A 70 6.03 24.18 8.88
N ARG A 71 7.13 23.80 9.53
CA ARG A 71 7.76 22.50 9.34
C ARG A 71 6.76 21.44 9.77
N PHE A 72 6.36 20.57 8.84
CA PHE A 72 5.46 19.47 9.15
C PHE A 72 6.22 18.38 9.92
N VAL A 73 6.24 18.48 11.25
CA VAL A 73 6.77 17.39 12.08
C VAL A 73 5.65 16.38 12.32
N HIS A 74 5.50 15.41 11.41
CA HIS A 74 4.54 14.31 11.54
C HIS A 74 5.25 13.02 11.98
N ILE A 75 5.69 12.98 13.25
CA ILE A 75 6.41 11.85 13.84
C ILE A 75 5.58 11.25 14.97
N SER A 76 5.32 9.94 14.92
CA SER A 76 4.67 9.21 16.00
C SER A 76 5.70 8.46 16.87
N VAL A 77 5.28 8.04 18.07
CA VAL A 77 6.10 7.15 18.93
C VAL A 77 6.48 5.86 18.20
N SER A 78 5.58 5.34 17.37
CA SER A 78 5.83 4.16 16.55
C SER A 78 6.96 4.38 15.54
N ASP A 79 7.15 5.60 15.04
CA ASP A 79 8.20 5.90 14.06
C ASP A 79 9.57 6.02 14.73
N VAL A 80 9.62 6.58 15.94
CA VAL A 80 10.84 6.63 16.78
C VAL A 80 11.26 5.23 17.21
N GLU A 81 10.32 4.40 17.66
CA GLU A 81 10.60 3.00 18.00
C GLU A 81 11.14 2.23 16.79
N MET A 82 10.57 2.48 15.61
CA MET A 82 11.05 1.89 14.37
C MET A 82 12.47 2.33 14.02
N HIS A 83 12.76 3.62 14.15
CA HIS A 83 14.07 4.18 13.86
C HIS A 83 15.17 3.59 14.77
N HIS A 84 14.88 3.41 16.06
CA HIS A 84 15.81 2.74 16.97
C HIS A 84 16.10 1.29 16.57
N ARG A 85 15.14 0.57 16.00
CA ARG A 85 15.35 -0.81 15.52
C ARG A 85 16.24 -0.86 14.28
N LEU A 86 16.08 0.12 13.39
CA LEU A 86 16.89 0.24 12.18
C LEU A 86 18.33 0.63 12.48
N THR A 87 18.56 1.44 13.51
CA THR A 87 19.89 1.97 13.86
C THR A 87 20.67 1.10 14.86
N VAL A 88 19.97 0.34 15.73
CA VAL A 88 20.61 -0.50 16.74
C VAL A 88 20.69 -1.96 16.26
N ALA A 89 21.90 -2.40 15.90
CA ALA A 89 22.19 -3.81 15.63
C ALA A 89 21.79 -4.69 16.83
N GLY A 90 20.83 -5.59 16.63
CA GLY A 90 20.38 -6.53 17.67
C GLY A 90 19.30 -6.02 18.61
N ALA A 91 18.45 -5.07 18.20
CA ALA A 91 17.29 -4.67 18.99
C ALA A 91 16.37 -5.88 19.29
N ASN A 92 16.18 -6.15 20.58
CA ASN A 92 15.44 -7.28 21.16
C ASN A 92 14.09 -7.57 20.49
N GLU A 93 13.71 -8.87 20.55
CA GLU A 93 12.50 -9.63 20.15
C GLU A 93 11.11 -8.97 20.38
N THR A 94 10.96 -7.69 20.14
CA THR A 94 9.68 -6.98 20.21
C THR A 94 9.13 -6.88 18.79
N THR A 95 7.86 -7.23 18.62
CA THR A 95 7.19 -7.16 17.31
C THR A 95 7.17 -5.71 16.80
N PRO A 96 7.49 -5.45 15.52
CA PRO A 96 7.45 -4.10 14.97
C PRO A 96 6.07 -3.48 15.08
N PRO A 97 5.98 -2.16 15.35
CA PRO A 97 4.70 -1.51 15.48
C PRO A 97 3.99 -1.48 14.12
N VAL A 98 2.76 -1.98 14.11
CA VAL A 98 1.97 -2.20 12.91
C VAL A 98 1.51 -0.86 12.31
N LEU A 99 1.68 -0.69 11.00
CA LEU A 99 1.10 0.41 10.24
C LEU A 99 -0.37 0.11 9.95
N SER A 100 -1.28 0.81 10.64
CA SER A 100 -2.71 0.71 10.39
C SER A 100 -3.10 1.52 9.16
N VAL A 101 -3.62 0.84 8.14
CA VAL A 101 -4.25 1.50 6.99
C VAL A 101 -5.75 1.66 7.28
N PRO A 102 -6.35 2.84 7.05
CA PRO A 102 -7.78 3.03 7.25
C PRO A 102 -8.60 1.98 6.48
N LEU A 103 -9.54 1.33 7.18
CA LEU A 103 -10.49 0.37 6.62
C LEU A 103 -11.85 1.08 6.45
N PRO A 104 -12.11 1.72 5.30
CA PRO A 104 -13.40 2.35 5.06
C PRO A 104 -14.50 1.29 4.98
N TRP A 105 -15.47 1.36 5.89
CA TRP A 105 -16.65 0.49 5.89
C TRP A 105 -17.91 1.31 5.68
N ASN A 106 -18.75 0.89 4.75
CA ASN A 106 -20.07 1.46 4.54
C ASN A 106 -21.14 0.59 5.23
N PRO A 107 -21.79 1.08 6.30
CA PRO A 107 -22.77 0.28 7.04
C PRO A 107 -24.12 0.14 6.32
N LEU A 108 -24.34 0.85 5.21
CA LEU A 108 -25.61 0.81 4.49
C LEU A 108 -25.82 -0.55 3.82
N LYS A 109 -26.99 -1.15 4.07
CA LYS A 109 -27.43 -2.37 3.37
C LYS A 109 -28.13 -1.96 2.08
N LEU A 110 -27.39 -2.03 0.98
CA LEU A 110 -27.91 -1.67 -0.34
C LEU A 110 -28.37 -2.94 -1.06
N GLN A 111 -29.65 -2.98 -1.44
CA GLN A 111 -30.19 -3.98 -2.35
C GLN A 111 -30.17 -3.38 -3.75
N VAL A 112 -29.22 -3.83 -4.57
CA VAL A 112 -28.99 -3.29 -5.92
C VAL A 112 -29.21 -4.39 -6.92
N ASN A 113 -29.90 -4.08 -8.01
CA ASN A 113 -30.17 -5.03 -9.08
C ASN A 113 -28.86 -5.36 -9.83
N ASP A 114 -28.63 -6.65 -10.10
CA ASP A 114 -27.48 -7.14 -10.86
C ASP A 114 -27.36 -6.43 -12.22
N LYS A 115 -28.49 -6.11 -12.88
CA LYS A 115 -28.49 -5.37 -14.15
C LYS A 115 -27.90 -3.96 -14.03
N ASP A 116 -28.19 -3.26 -12.94
CA ASP A 116 -27.68 -1.90 -12.71
C ASP A 116 -26.17 -1.92 -12.42
N LEU A 117 -25.70 -2.95 -11.72
CA LEU A 117 -24.29 -3.16 -11.43
C LEU A 117 -23.51 -3.53 -12.69
N LEU A 118 -24.05 -4.39 -13.57
CA LEU A 118 -23.45 -4.70 -14.87
C LEU A 118 -23.34 -3.46 -15.75
N TYR A 119 -24.43 -2.69 -15.85
CA TYR A 119 -24.42 -1.44 -16.61
C TYR A 119 -23.37 -0.48 -16.05
N TYR A 120 -23.30 -0.33 -14.72
CA TYR A 120 -22.30 0.50 -14.07
C TYR A 120 -20.86 -0.01 -14.28
N PHE A 121 -20.65 -1.33 -14.31
CA PHE A 121 -19.35 -1.91 -14.58
C PHE A 121 -18.84 -1.49 -15.96
N GLN A 122 -19.67 -1.68 -16.98
CA GLN A 122 -19.33 -1.37 -18.36
C GLN A 122 -19.00 0.13 -18.58
N HIS A 123 -19.68 1.03 -17.87
CA HIS A 123 -19.56 2.47 -18.10
C HIS A 123 -18.62 3.20 -17.14
N ALA A 124 -18.30 2.61 -15.98
CA ALA A 124 -17.51 3.28 -14.94
C ALA A 124 -16.49 2.35 -14.28
N ALA A 125 -16.93 1.23 -13.68
CA ALA A 125 -16.03 0.45 -12.83
C ALA A 125 -14.88 -0.22 -13.59
N ALA A 126 -15.10 -0.66 -14.84
CA ALA A 126 -14.04 -1.26 -15.67
C ALA A 126 -12.84 -0.31 -15.86
N GLN A 127 -13.06 1.01 -15.84
CA GLN A 127 -11.99 2.00 -15.97
C GLN A 127 -11.01 2.01 -14.78
N ALA A 128 -11.42 1.46 -13.64
CA ALA A 128 -10.63 1.32 -12.43
C ALA A 128 -9.81 0.01 -12.38
N LEU A 129 -9.93 -0.86 -13.39
CA LEU A 129 -9.05 -2.02 -13.52
C LEU A 129 -7.63 -1.56 -13.80
N ALA A 130 -6.68 -2.10 -13.05
CA ALA A 130 -5.28 -1.71 -13.17
C ALA A 130 -4.65 -2.42 -14.38
N THR A 131 -4.60 -1.69 -15.50
CA THR A 131 -3.96 -2.11 -16.76
C THR A 131 -2.79 -1.19 -17.07
N PHE A 132 -1.89 -1.66 -17.93
CA PHE A 132 -0.77 -0.87 -18.43
C PHE A 132 -0.69 -0.95 -19.95
N GLY A 133 -0.70 0.20 -20.62
CA GLY A 133 -0.71 0.31 -22.08
C GLY A 133 -2.02 -0.09 -22.78
N GLN A 134 -2.90 -0.86 -22.12
CA GLN A 134 -4.22 -1.28 -22.63
C GLN A 134 -5.36 -0.41 -22.10
N ASP A 135 -6.38 -0.16 -22.93
CA ASP A 135 -7.62 0.50 -22.47
C ASP A 135 -8.38 -0.43 -21.50
N PRO A 136 -8.60 -0.01 -20.23
CA PRO A 136 -9.36 -0.81 -19.28
C PRO A 136 -10.79 -1.14 -19.75
N THR A 137 -11.36 -0.33 -20.64
CA THR A 137 -12.69 -0.56 -21.22
C THR A 137 -12.70 -1.79 -22.12
N ASP A 138 -11.63 -2.00 -22.89
CA ASP A 138 -11.47 -3.18 -23.74
C ASP A 138 -11.37 -4.45 -22.90
N LEU A 139 -10.56 -4.41 -21.83
CA LEU A 139 -10.49 -5.49 -20.84
C LEU A 139 -11.85 -5.75 -20.19
N GLY A 140 -12.58 -4.70 -19.79
CA GLY A 140 -13.93 -4.83 -19.25
C GLY A 140 -14.88 -5.55 -20.21
N ASN A 141 -14.82 -5.22 -21.51
CA ASN A 141 -15.63 -5.88 -22.54
C ASN A 141 -15.21 -7.35 -22.76
N VAL A 142 -13.91 -7.66 -22.69
CA VAL A 142 -13.39 -9.04 -22.72
C VAL A 142 -13.96 -9.83 -21.54
N LEU A 143 -13.88 -9.30 -20.32
CA LEU A 143 -14.39 -9.95 -19.11
C LEU A 143 -15.90 -10.20 -19.18
N LEU A 144 -16.67 -9.25 -19.73
CA LEU A 144 -18.11 -9.43 -19.95
C LEU A 144 -18.39 -10.55 -20.97
N ARG A 145 -17.63 -10.63 -22.07
CA ARG A 145 -17.76 -11.73 -23.05
C ARG A 145 -17.44 -13.08 -22.41
N ILE A 146 -16.39 -13.16 -21.61
CA ILE A 146 -16.01 -14.36 -20.86
C ILE A 146 -17.17 -14.78 -19.93
N ALA A 147 -17.75 -13.84 -19.18
CA ALA A 147 -18.83 -14.11 -18.22
C ALA A 147 -20.13 -14.61 -18.87
N VAL A 148 -20.42 -14.23 -20.11
CA VAL A 148 -21.65 -14.64 -20.84
C VAL A 148 -21.40 -15.76 -21.85
N SER A 149 -20.16 -16.22 -21.99
CA SER A 149 -19.77 -17.21 -23.02
C SER A 149 -20.40 -18.58 -22.82
N SER A 150 -20.79 -18.92 -21.59
CA SER A 150 -21.37 -20.22 -21.25
C SER A 150 -22.31 -20.13 -20.05
N SER A 151 -23.17 -21.16 -19.89
CA SER A 151 -24.01 -21.34 -18.71
C SER A 151 -23.34 -22.16 -17.61
N MET A 152 -22.01 -22.26 -17.63
CA MET A 152 -21.25 -23.03 -16.64
C MET A 152 -21.19 -22.31 -15.28
N GLU A 153 -21.02 -23.08 -14.21
CA GLU A 153 -20.79 -22.51 -12.86
C GLU A 153 -19.52 -21.64 -12.84
N SER A 154 -18.49 -22.01 -13.60
CA SER A 154 -17.26 -21.22 -13.74
C SER A 154 -17.51 -19.86 -14.39
N ALA A 155 -18.40 -19.75 -15.39
CA ALA A 155 -18.79 -18.46 -15.97
C ALA A 155 -19.65 -17.63 -15.01
N THR A 156 -20.50 -18.29 -14.21
CA THR A 156 -21.24 -17.64 -13.13
C THR A 156 -20.31 -17.03 -12.09
N ALA A 157 -19.20 -17.69 -11.77
CA ALA A 157 -18.16 -17.15 -10.89
C ALA A 157 -17.59 -15.82 -11.42
N VAL A 158 -17.29 -15.75 -12.72
CA VAL A 158 -16.82 -14.52 -13.39
C VAL A 158 -17.87 -13.42 -13.23
N LEU A 159 -19.12 -13.70 -13.60
CA LEU A 159 -20.21 -12.73 -13.49
C LEU A 159 -20.38 -12.19 -12.06
N ARG A 160 -20.38 -13.07 -11.05
CA ARG A 160 -20.52 -12.68 -9.64
C ARG A 160 -19.34 -11.83 -9.16
N SER A 161 -18.12 -12.12 -9.61
CA SER A 161 -16.93 -11.32 -9.28
C SER A 161 -16.97 -9.92 -9.92
N ILE A 162 -17.46 -9.80 -11.16
CA ILE A 162 -17.69 -8.51 -11.83
C ILE A 162 -18.70 -7.67 -11.05
N LEU A 163 -19.83 -8.26 -10.66
CA LEU A 163 -20.86 -7.61 -9.85
C LEU A 163 -20.31 -7.16 -8.48
N ALA A 164 -19.51 -8.01 -7.83
CA ALA A 164 -18.87 -7.70 -6.56
C ALA A 164 -17.98 -6.46 -6.67
N PHE A 165 -17.10 -6.43 -7.67
CA PHE A 165 -16.21 -5.31 -7.95
C PHE A 165 -16.99 -4.04 -8.29
N ALA A 166 -18.03 -4.12 -9.14
CA ALA A 166 -18.87 -2.99 -9.48
C ALA A 166 -19.59 -2.41 -8.23
N SER A 167 -20.09 -3.28 -7.34
CA SER A 167 -20.69 -2.84 -6.08
C SER A 167 -19.67 -2.19 -5.16
N LEU A 168 -18.44 -2.73 -5.06
CA LEU A 168 -17.36 -2.14 -4.27
C LEU A 168 -16.99 -0.75 -4.80
N HIS A 169 -16.78 -0.65 -6.11
CA HIS A 169 -16.41 0.61 -6.77
C HIS A 169 -17.48 1.69 -6.58
N ARG A 170 -18.77 1.34 -6.67
CA ARG A 170 -19.87 2.31 -6.58
C ARG A 170 -20.21 2.76 -5.17
N TYR A 171 -20.17 1.83 -4.22
CA TYR A 171 -20.75 2.04 -2.89
C TYR A 171 -19.75 1.84 -1.75
N GLY A 172 -18.50 1.54 -2.07
CA GLY A 172 -17.47 1.15 -1.12
C GLY A 172 -17.73 -0.23 -0.51
N MET A 173 -16.90 -0.57 0.47
CA MET A 173 -16.96 -1.85 1.17
C MET A 173 -18.25 -1.97 1.98
N GLN A 174 -19.17 -2.82 1.51
CA GLN A 174 -20.50 -3.04 2.11
C GLN A 174 -20.94 -4.50 2.01
N SER A 175 -21.98 -4.87 2.77
CA SER A 175 -22.43 -6.26 2.91
C SER A 175 -22.82 -6.95 1.59
N GLY A 176 -23.42 -6.24 0.63
CA GLY A 176 -23.80 -6.77 -0.67
C GLY A 176 -22.60 -7.09 -1.56
N ALA A 177 -21.57 -6.24 -1.57
CA ALA A 177 -20.32 -6.49 -2.29
C ALA A 177 -19.64 -7.77 -1.77
N LEU A 178 -19.61 -7.95 -0.44
CA LEU A 178 -19.11 -9.16 0.20
C LEU A 178 -19.92 -10.42 -0.14
N LYS A 179 -21.25 -10.33 -0.16
CA LYS A 179 -22.10 -11.47 -0.55
C LYS A 179 -21.84 -11.90 -1.99
N LEU A 180 -21.66 -10.95 -2.90
CA LEU A 180 -21.30 -11.23 -4.30
C LEU A 180 -19.91 -11.87 -4.40
N LYS A 181 -18.93 -11.37 -3.63
CA LYS A 181 -17.59 -11.99 -3.51
C LYS A 181 -17.68 -13.44 -3.04
N ILE A 182 -18.45 -13.70 -1.97
CA ILE A 182 -18.65 -15.05 -1.43
C ILE A 182 -19.31 -15.96 -2.48
N SER A 183 -20.37 -15.48 -3.14
CA SER A 183 -21.05 -16.23 -4.19
C SER A 183 -20.13 -16.56 -5.38
N ALA A 184 -19.20 -15.66 -5.74
CA ALA A 184 -18.19 -15.93 -6.76
C ALA A 184 -17.23 -17.06 -6.33
N LEU A 185 -16.80 -17.06 -5.06
CA LEU A 185 -15.93 -18.11 -4.50
C LEU A 185 -16.65 -19.47 -4.41
N GLU A 186 -17.92 -19.47 -4.01
CA GLU A 186 -18.76 -20.68 -3.98
C GLU A 186 -18.93 -21.27 -5.38
N ALA A 187 -19.20 -20.44 -6.39
CA ALA A 187 -19.30 -20.86 -7.78
C ALA A 187 -17.95 -21.38 -8.32
N LEU A 188 -16.83 -20.74 -7.94
CA LEU A 188 -15.49 -21.21 -8.29
C LEU A 188 -15.24 -22.63 -7.74
N GLY A 189 -15.51 -22.84 -6.44
CA GLY A 189 -15.34 -24.15 -5.80
C GLY A 189 -16.31 -25.22 -6.34
N ALA A 190 -17.54 -24.84 -6.70
CA ALA A 190 -18.49 -25.75 -7.34
C ALA A 190 -18.06 -26.18 -8.75
N SER A 191 -17.23 -25.38 -9.42
CA SER A 191 -16.71 -25.66 -10.77
C SER A 191 -15.33 -26.33 -10.78
N GLU A 192 -14.82 -26.74 -9.62
CA GLU A 192 -13.54 -27.42 -9.49
C GLU A 192 -13.63 -28.85 -10.06
N SER A 193 -12.78 -29.15 -11.04
CA SER A 193 -12.68 -30.46 -11.69
C SER A 193 -11.23 -30.97 -11.67
N PRO A 194 -11.02 -32.30 -11.59
CA PRO A 194 -9.67 -32.88 -11.62
C PRO A 194 -8.95 -32.64 -12.95
N ASP A 195 -9.71 -32.56 -14.05
CA ASP A 195 -9.22 -32.14 -15.37
C ASP A 195 -9.76 -30.73 -15.66
N ILE A 196 -8.90 -29.72 -15.58
CA ILE A 196 -9.24 -28.33 -15.89
C ILE A 196 -9.10 -28.11 -17.40
N ASP A 197 -10.22 -28.06 -18.10
CA ASP A 197 -10.25 -27.65 -19.51
C ASP A 197 -9.89 -26.17 -19.67
N LYS A 198 -9.41 -25.78 -20.86
CA LYS A 198 -9.03 -24.40 -21.21
C LYS A 198 -10.14 -23.39 -20.91
N ALA A 199 -11.40 -23.72 -21.23
CA ALA A 199 -12.53 -22.82 -20.97
C ALA A 199 -12.72 -22.56 -19.46
N ILE A 200 -12.61 -23.61 -18.62
CA ILE A 200 -12.70 -23.50 -17.17
C ILE A 200 -11.51 -22.71 -16.63
N ALA A 201 -10.29 -22.96 -17.13
CA ALA A 201 -9.10 -22.22 -16.75
C ALA A 201 -9.25 -20.71 -17.04
N ILE A 202 -9.76 -20.33 -18.20
CA ILE A 202 -10.01 -18.91 -18.55
C ILE A 202 -11.01 -18.28 -17.58
N HIS A 203 -12.12 -18.95 -17.27
CA HIS A 203 -13.09 -18.47 -16.29
C HIS A 203 -12.49 -18.32 -14.89
N HIS A 204 -11.69 -19.29 -14.45
CA HIS A 204 -11.03 -19.26 -13.14
C HIS A 204 -10.00 -18.14 -13.05
N VAL A 205 -9.18 -17.94 -14.09
CA VAL A 205 -8.22 -16.83 -14.17
C VAL A 205 -8.94 -15.48 -14.13
N ALA A 206 -9.98 -15.30 -14.95
CA ALA A 206 -10.76 -14.06 -14.97
C ALA A 206 -11.42 -13.78 -13.60
N THR A 207 -12.01 -14.80 -12.98
CA THR A 207 -12.63 -14.69 -11.65
C THR A 207 -11.58 -14.33 -10.59
N ALA A 208 -10.44 -15.01 -10.57
CA ALA A 208 -9.37 -14.76 -9.62
C ALA A 208 -8.78 -13.34 -9.78
N MET A 209 -8.60 -12.86 -11.01
CA MET A 209 -8.14 -11.48 -11.26
C MET A 209 -9.17 -10.40 -10.87
N MET A 210 -10.46 -10.69 -10.99
CA MET A 210 -11.51 -9.80 -10.48
C MET A 210 -11.56 -9.78 -8.95
N LEU A 211 -11.37 -10.93 -8.29
CA LEU A 211 -11.26 -11.02 -6.84
C LEU A 211 -9.97 -10.34 -6.33
N TYR A 212 -8.87 -10.48 -7.05
CA TYR A 212 -7.65 -9.70 -6.84
C TYR A 212 -7.95 -8.19 -6.89
N SER A 213 -8.61 -7.74 -7.97
CA SER A 213 -8.97 -6.34 -8.15
C SER A 213 -9.85 -5.81 -7.03
N PHE A 214 -10.79 -6.63 -6.55
CA PHE A 214 -11.61 -6.33 -5.39
C PHE A 214 -10.75 -6.05 -4.14
N GLU A 215 -9.78 -6.91 -3.83
CA GLU A 215 -8.94 -6.74 -2.64
C GLU A 215 -7.97 -5.56 -2.72
N VAL A 216 -7.49 -5.21 -3.92
CA VAL A 216 -6.50 -4.14 -4.10
C VAL A 216 -7.13 -2.77 -4.38
N HIS A 217 -8.43 -2.70 -4.66
CA HIS A 217 -9.12 -1.44 -4.94
C HIS A 217 -9.37 -0.61 -3.67
N GLN A 218 -9.77 -1.27 -2.58
CA GLN A 218 -10.03 -0.64 -1.30
C GLN A 218 -9.59 -1.55 -0.16
N SER A 219 -8.95 -0.97 0.87
CA SER A 219 -8.48 -1.72 2.03
C SER A 219 -9.64 -2.41 2.75
N SER A 220 -9.48 -3.70 3.02
CA SER A 220 -10.46 -4.59 3.62
C SER A 220 -9.78 -5.52 4.65
N PRO A 221 -10.52 -6.18 5.56
CA PRO A 221 -9.96 -7.20 6.45
C PRO A 221 -9.35 -8.38 5.70
N THR A 222 -9.77 -8.61 4.45
CA THR A 222 -9.28 -9.68 3.57
C THR A 222 -8.25 -9.18 2.57
N SER A 223 -7.76 -7.93 2.68
CA SER A 223 -6.83 -7.38 1.68
C SER A 223 -5.60 -8.25 1.47
N GLY A 224 -5.13 -9.03 2.45
CA GLY A 224 -4.04 -9.99 2.23
C GLY A 224 -4.35 -11.14 1.26
N ASP A 225 -5.62 -11.39 0.92
CA ASP A 225 -6.04 -12.47 0.02
C ASP A 225 -5.62 -12.22 -1.43
N TRP A 226 -5.29 -10.97 -1.82
CA TRP A 226 -4.87 -10.68 -3.20
C TRP A 226 -3.69 -11.55 -3.64
N VAL A 227 -2.75 -11.82 -2.72
CA VAL A 227 -1.59 -12.69 -3.00
C VAL A 227 -2.05 -14.10 -3.34
N ARG A 228 -3.04 -14.62 -2.61
CA ARG A 228 -3.57 -15.97 -2.84
C ARG A 228 -4.23 -16.08 -4.20
N TYR A 229 -4.96 -15.03 -4.61
CA TYR A 229 -5.56 -14.99 -5.94
C TYR A 229 -4.49 -14.95 -7.05
N MET A 230 -3.44 -14.13 -6.91
CA MET A 230 -2.33 -14.10 -7.87
C MET A 230 -1.59 -15.44 -7.96
N CYS A 231 -1.22 -16.05 -6.81
CA CYS A 231 -0.58 -17.38 -6.81
C CYS A 231 -1.50 -18.47 -7.38
N GLY A 232 -2.82 -18.34 -7.19
CA GLY A 232 -3.81 -19.23 -7.79
C GLY A 232 -3.81 -19.13 -9.32
N VAL A 233 -3.77 -17.90 -9.85
CA VAL A 233 -3.73 -17.62 -11.30
C VAL A 233 -2.53 -18.29 -11.95
N GLU A 234 -1.33 -18.22 -11.35
CA GLU A 234 -0.13 -18.90 -11.87
C GLU A 234 -0.37 -20.40 -12.08
N ASN A 235 -0.92 -21.07 -11.07
CA ASN A 235 -1.21 -22.49 -11.16
C ASN A 235 -2.27 -22.80 -12.23
N LEU A 236 -3.28 -21.95 -12.38
CA LEU A 236 -4.34 -22.11 -13.37
C LEU A 236 -3.84 -21.94 -14.80
N ILE A 237 -2.97 -20.94 -15.05
CA ILE A 237 -2.37 -20.70 -16.36
C ILE A 237 -1.55 -21.92 -16.81
N ARG A 238 -0.75 -22.47 -15.90
CA ARG A 238 0.09 -23.66 -16.14
C ARG A 238 -0.75 -24.92 -16.35
N THR A 239 -1.71 -25.19 -15.48
CA THR A 239 -2.57 -26.39 -15.58
C THR A 239 -3.48 -26.33 -16.82
N GLY A 240 -3.98 -25.13 -17.17
CA GLY A 240 -4.82 -24.90 -18.33
C GLY A 240 -4.08 -24.78 -19.67
N ASN A 241 -2.74 -24.85 -19.68
CA ASN A 241 -1.89 -24.64 -20.87
C ASN A 241 -2.23 -23.34 -21.62
N LEU A 242 -2.45 -22.25 -20.88
CA LEU A 242 -2.82 -20.95 -21.45
C LEU A 242 -1.60 -20.18 -22.01
N ASP A 243 -0.38 -20.51 -21.56
CA ASP A 243 0.88 -19.92 -22.02
C ASP A 243 1.35 -20.40 -23.40
N VAL A 244 0.74 -21.46 -23.94
CA VAL A 244 1.15 -22.03 -25.24
C VAL A 244 0.60 -21.15 -26.36
N SER A 245 1.51 -20.70 -27.24
CA SER A 245 1.36 -19.75 -28.36
C SER A 245 0.26 -20.05 -29.40
N ASP A 246 -0.59 -21.05 -29.17
CA ASP A 246 -1.72 -21.43 -30.02
C ASP A 246 -2.98 -20.59 -29.75
N CYS A 247 -2.98 -19.71 -28.74
CA CYS A 247 -4.12 -18.84 -28.45
C CYS A 247 -4.13 -17.62 -29.39
N GLU A 248 -4.64 -17.81 -30.61
CA GLU A 248 -4.96 -16.72 -31.55
C GLU A 248 -6.12 -15.81 -31.06
N GLN A 249 -6.72 -16.14 -29.90
CA GLN A 249 -7.85 -15.41 -29.34
C GLN A 249 -7.39 -14.14 -28.61
N HIS A 250 -7.69 -12.99 -29.21
CA HIS A 250 -7.42 -11.65 -28.65
C HIS A 250 -7.85 -11.50 -27.18
N ASP A 251 -8.99 -12.10 -26.80
CA ASP A 251 -9.55 -12.05 -25.45
C ASP A 251 -8.62 -12.72 -24.40
N ILE A 252 -7.97 -13.83 -24.76
CA ILE A 252 -7.03 -14.53 -23.86
C ILE A 252 -5.75 -13.72 -23.72
N ALA A 253 -5.23 -13.16 -24.82
CA ALA A 253 -4.04 -12.32 -24.77
C ALA A 253 -4.25 -11.08 -23.88
N CYS A 254 -5.40 -10.40 -24.00
CA CYS A 254 -5.74 -9.25 -23.15
C CYS A 254 -5.84 -9.65 -21.66
N LEU A 255 -6.45 -10.81 -21.35
CA LEU A 255 -6.51 -11.32 -19.99
C LEU A 255 -5.12 -11.64 -19.43
N LEU A 256 -4.25 -12.28 -20.21
CA LEU A 256 -2.89 -12.63 -19.78
C LEU A 256 -2.00 -11.39 -19.63
N ASP A 257 -2.08 -10.41 -20.53
CA ASP A 257 -1.38 -9.13 -20.39
C ASP A 257 -1.75 -8.42 -19.08
N TRP A 258 -3.04 -8.49 -18.72
CA TRP A 258 -3.52 -7.97 -17.44
C TRP A 258 -2.91 -8.73 -16.25
N VAL A 259 -2.86 -10.06 -16.30
CA VAL A 259 -2.21 -10.89 -15.27
C VAL A 259 -0.73 -10.52 -15.12
N TYR A 260 0.04 -10.50 -16.21
CA TYR A 260 1.48 -10.28 -16.16
C TYR A 260 1.84 -8.89 -15.65
N TYR A 261 1.08 -7.85 -16.02
CA TYR A 261 1.28 -6.52 -15.47
C TYR A 261 1.14 -6.51 -13.94
N ASN A 262 0.06 -7.10 -13.43
CA ASN A 262 -0.21 -7.14 -11.99
C ASN A 262 0.79 -8.00 -11.24
N ASP A 263 1.27 -9.11 -11.84
CA ASP A 263 2.36 -9.90 -11.28
C ASP A 263 3.63 -9.06 -11.11
N ILE A 264 4.10 -8.42 -12.18
CA ILE A 264 5.34 -7.61 -12.16
C ILE A 264 5.28 -6.55 -11.07
N ILE A 265 4.18 -5.81 -10.97
CA ILE A 265 4.04 -4.78 -9.93
C ILE A 265 3.97 -5.39 -8.53
N SER A 266 3.36 -6.56 -8.38
CA SER A 266 3.28 -7.23 -7.07
C SER A 266 4.65 -7.66 -6.53
N ARG A 267 5.63 -7.93 -7.40
CA ARG A 267 6.99 -8.33 -7.00
C ARG A 267 7.64 -7.28 -6.11
N PHE A 268 7.41 -5.99 -6.36
CA PHE A 268 7.91 -4.93 -5.48
C PHE A 268 7.38 -5.07 -4.05
N SER A 269 6.06 -5.27 -3.90
CA SER A 269 5.43 -5.48 -2.60
C SER A 269 5.98 -6.71 -1.90
N LEU A 270 6.06 -7.83 -2.62
CA LEU A 270 6.50 -9.12 -2.07
C LEU A 270 7.98 -9.11 -1.70
N ARG A 271 8.80 -8.36 -2.44
CA ARG A 271 10.23 -8.18 -2.15
C ARG A 271 10.47 -7.44 -0.84
N HIS A 272 9.68 -6.41 -0.55
CA HIS A 272 9.87 -5.58 0.64
C HIS A 272 8.94 -5.94 1.80
N TRP A 273 7.98 -6.83 1.61
CA TRP A 273 7.12 -7.33 2.67
C TRP A 273 7.63 -8.68 3.18
N VAL A 274 8.46 -8.64 4.22
CA VAL A 274 8.91 -9.84 4.93
C VAL A 274 7.87 -10.11 6.02
N GLY A 275 6.78 -10.78 5.62
CA GLY A 275 5.74 -11.19 6.55
C GLY A 275 6.29 -12.09 7.67
N ASN A 276 5.51 -12.27 8.74
CA ASN A 276 5.81 -13.25 9.79
C ASN A 276 5.75 -14.70 9.22
N GLY A 277 6.80 -15.15 8.56
CA GLY A 277 7.09 -16.57 8.30
C GLY A 277 6.32 -17.28 7.17
N GLN A 278 5.59 -16.59 6.30
CA GLN A 278 5.03 -17.21 5.09
C GLN A 278 5.81 -16.77 3.86
N GLY A 279 6.75 -17.61 3.42
CA GLY A 279 7.47 -17.42 2.16
C GLY A 279 6.50 -17.43 0.99
N ILE A 280 6.34 -16.29 0.34
CA ILE A 280 5.55 -16.17 -0.90
C ILE A 280 6.53 -16.44 -2.04
N ARG A 281 6.23 -17.46 -2.87
CA ARG A 281 6.98 -17.73 -4.10
C ARG A 281 6.63 -16.65 -5.14
N THR A 282 7.63 -15.96 -5.67
CA THR A 282 7.50 -15.09 -6.84
C THR A 282 7.45 -15.92 -8.13
N LEU A 283 6.66 -15.46 -9.11
CA LEU A 283 6.60 -16.03 -10.45
C LEU A 283 7.98 -15.94 -11.13
N PRO A 284 8.44 -16.98 -11.88
CA PRO A 284 9.50 -16.78 -12.87
C PRO A 284 9.06 -15.71 -13.87
N ALA A 285 10.00 -14.93 -14.43
CA ALA A 285 9.68 -13.98 -15.49
C ALA A 285 8.96 -14.71 -16.66
N PRO A 286 7.85 -14.16 -17.19
CA PRO A 286 7.08 -14.86 -18.21
C PRO A 286 7.91 -15.08 -19.49
N PRO A 287 7.77 -16.23 -20.18
CA PRO A 287 8.24 -16.36 -21.55
C PRO A 287 7.44 -15.39 -22.40
N ILE A 288 8.13 -14.55 -23.18
CA ILE A 288 7.56 -13.53 -24.05
C ILE A 288 6.48 -14.18 -24.93
N SER A 289 5.21 -13.91 -24.63
CA SER A 289 4.15 -14.16 -25.60
C SER A 289 4.31 -13.12 -26.71
N GLN A 290 4.91 -13.53 -27.83
CA GLN A 290 5.11 -12.69 -29.01
C GLN A 290 3.77 -12.24 -29.65
N SER A 291 2.62 -12.63 -29.09
CA SER A 291 1.29 -12.34 -29.64
C SER A 291 0.57 -11.15 -28.99
N SER A 292 1.06 -10.57 -27.90
CA SER A 292 0.48 -9.31 -27.40
C SER A 292 0.96 -8.12 -28.24
N ARG A 293 0.07 -7.64 -29.12
CA ARG A 293 0.16 -6.34 -29.79
C ARG A 293 0.01 -5.15 -28.83
N ALA A 294 0.36 -5.32 -27.55
CA ALA A 294 0.58 -4.20 -26.65
C ALA A 294 1.89 -3.53 -27.11
N ARG A 295 1.74 -2.35 -27.73
CA ARG A 295 2.79 -1.49 -28.28
C ARG A 295 4.12 -1.67 -27.52
N HIS A 296 5.10 -2.23 -28.23
CA HIS A 296 6.34 -2.83 -27.72
C HIS A 296 7.29 -1.91 -26.92
N SER A 297 6.92 -0.68 -26.57
CA SER A 297 7.76 0.26 -25.82
C SER A 297 7.56 0.20 -24.31
N ASP A 298 6.30 0.12 -23.87
CA ASP A 298 5.94 0.31 -22.47
C ASP A 298 6.11 -1.04 -21.72
N ALA A 299 5.74 -2.15 -22.36
CA ALA A 299 5.97 -3.51 -21.84
C ALA A 299 7.46 -3.80 -21.58
N THR A 300 8.37 -3.22 -22.36
CA THR A 300 9.81 -3.36 -22.14
C THR A 300 10.24 -2.77 -20.80
N VAL A 301 9.69 -1.62 -20.39
CA VAL A 301 10.08 -0.99 -19.12
C VAL A 301 9.53 -1.73 -17.91
N LEU A 302 8.34 -2.32 -18.04
CA LEU A 302 7.81 -3.25 -17.03
C LEU A 302 8.75 -4.44 -16.82
N MET A 303 9.23 -5.07 -17.90
CA MET A 303 10.17 -6.19 -17.78
C MET A 303 11.51 -5.76 -17.17
N LEU A 304 12.04 -4.60 -17.59
CA LEU A 304 13.26 -4.06 -17.01
C LEU A 304 13.13 -3.76 -15.51
N LEU A 305 11.95 -3.36 -15.05
CA LEU A 305 11.68 -3.22 -13.63
C LEU A 305 11.62 -4.56 -12.91
N ALA A 306 11.00 -5.57 -13.50
CA ALA A 306 11.02 -6.93 -12.94
C ALA A 306 12.46 -7.43 -12.79
N GLU A 307 13.30 -7.24 -13.82
CA GLU A 307 14.73 -7.56 -13.78
C GLU A 307 15.44 -6.79 -12.65
N ALA A 308 15.14 -5.50 -12.47
CA ALA A 308 15.69 -4.68 -11.37
C ALA A 308 15.22 -5.11 -9.97
N TYR A 309 13.98 -5.60 -9.84
CA TYR A 309 13.48 -6.18 -8.59
C TYR A 309 14.17 -7.49 -8.28
N ASP A 310 14.46 -8.32 -9.27
CA ASP A 310 15.05 -9.65 -9.05
C ASP A 310 16.58 -9.58 -8.83
N SER A 311 17.25 -8.51 -9.29
CA SER A 311 18.71 -8.42 -9.31
C SER A 311 19.39 -7.97 -8.01
N ALA A 312 18.68 -7.31 -7.11
CA ALA A 312 19.30 -6.76 -5.90
C ALA A 312 19.34 -7.79 -4.75
N PRO A 313 20.48 -7.98 -4.05
CA PRO A 313 20.54 -8.85 -2.88
C PRO A 313 19.70 -8.27 -1.72
N LEU A 314 19.02 -9.16 -0.98
CA LEU A 314 18.21 -8.81 0.19
C LEU A 314 19.02 -8.75 1.50
N ASP A 315 20.28 -9.19 1.48
CA ASP A 315 21.06 -9.48 2.69
C ASP A 315 22.32 -8.60 2.75
N GLU A 316 22.43 -7.83 3.83
CA GLU A 316 23.50 -6.84 4.09
C GLU A 316 24.85 -7.51 4.39
N HIS A 317 24.86 -8.82 4.70
CA HIS A 317 26.07 -9.55 5.11
C HIS A 317 26.77 -10.32 4.00
N SER A 318 26.27 -10.27 2.76
CA SER A 318 26.86 -11.00 1.65
C SER A 318 26.61 -10.33 0.29
N CYS A 319 27.31 -9.24 0.02
CA CYS A 319 27.83 -9.00 -1.32
C CYS A 319 28.87 -7.90 -1.32
N LYS A 320 30.15 -8.27 -1.49
CA LYS A 320 30.96 -7.46 -2.40
C LYS A 320 30.26 -7.58 -3.75
N VAL A 321 29.68 -6.50 -4.25
CA VAL A 321 29.10 -6.48 -5.60
C VAL A 321 30.14 -7.08 -6.53
N THR A 322 29.82 -8.20 -7.18
CA THR A 322 30.76 -8.80 -8.12
C THR A 322 30.85 -7.91 -9.35
N THR A 323 31.98 -7.94 -10.07
CA THR A 323 32.12 -7.23 -11.36
C THR A 323 30.95 -7.50 -12.30
N ASP A 324 30.41 -8.73 -12.26
CA ASP A 324 29.30 -9.18 -13.09
C ASP A 324 27.97 -8.51 -12.71
N GLN A 325 27.73 -8.29 -11.40
CA GLN A 325 26.56 -7.56 -10.91
C GLN A 325 26.64 -6.07 -11.26
N GLU A 326 27.84 -5.47 -11.17
CA GLU A 326 28.03 -4.08 -11.57
C GLU A 326 27.75 -3.87 -13.06
N GLU A 327 28.27 -4.78 -13.91
CA GLU A 327 28.04 -4.74 -15.35
C GLU A 327 26.54 -4.94 -15.68
N PHE A 328 25.88 -5.88 -15.00
CA PHE A 328 24.45 -6.11 -15.16
C PHE A 328 23.61 -4.88 -14.81
N VAL A 329 23.89 -4.20 -13.68
CA VAL A 329 23.19 -2.96 -13.29
C VAL A 329 23.43 -1.84 -14.31
N ARG A 330 24.64 -1.71 -14.86
CA ARG A 330 24.93 -0.73 -15.93
C ARG A 330 24.14 -1.02 -17.19
N ILE A 331 24.01 -2.29 -17.57
CA ILE A 331 23.20 -2.72 -18.71
C ILE A 331 21.72 -2.40 -18.45
N LEU A 332 21.19 -2.68 -17.26
CA LEU A 332 19.82 -2.32 -16.89
C LEU A 332 19.58 -0.81 -16.93
N ASP A 333 20.45 0.00 -16.30
CA ASP A 333 20.36 1.46 -16.33
C ASP A 333 20.34 1.97 -17.78
N TRP A 334 21.22 1.47 -18.64
CA TRP A 334 21.24 1.84 -20.04
C TRP A 334 19.94 1.43 -20.75
N ARG A 335 19.46 0.19 -20.57
CA ARG A 335 18.22 -0.31 -21.19
C ARG A 335 16.99 0.49 -20.75
N ILE A 336 16.90 0.87 -19.47
CA ILE A 336 15.81 1.69 -18.95
C ILE A 336 15.86 3.10 -19.57
N ARG A 337 17.04 3.70 -19.66
CA ARG A 337 17.22 5.02 -20.30
C ARG A 337 16.90 5.01 -21.80
N SER A 338 17.32 3.96 -22.50
CA SER A 338 17.10 3.81 -23.94
C SER A 338 15.71 3.28 -24.28
N SER A 339 14.89 2.93 -23.28
CA SER A 339 13.55 2.42 -23.51
C SER A 339 12.69 3.45 -24.23
N SER A 340 11.88 3.01 -25.18
CA SER A 340 10.97 3.86 -25.93
C SER A 340 9.68 4.20 -25.17
N THR A 341 9.59 3.88 -23.86
CA THR A 341 8.37 4.11 -23.07
C THR A 341 7.92 5.56 -23.15
N THR A 342 6.61 5.75 -23.24
CA THR A 342 6.01 7.09 -23.14
C THR A 342 5.73 7.49 -21.69
N ASP A 343 5.81 6.54 -20.75
CA ASP A 343 5.56 6.74 -19.34
C ASP A 343 6.82 7.20 -18.59
N GLU A 344 7.00 8.52 -18.52
CA GLU A 344 8.15 9.15 -17.88
C GLU A 344 8.17 8.95 -16.36
N ALA A 345 7.01 8.94 -15.69
CA ALA A 345 6.93 8.69 -14.25
C ALA A 345 7.48 7.29 -13.93
N PHE A 346 7.06 6.31 -14.73
CA PHE A 346 7.51 4.93 -14.62
C PHE A 346 9.01 4.78 -14.90
N ARG A 347 9.52 5.42 -15.96
CA ARG A 347 10.95 5.42 -16.29
C ARG A 347 11.80 6.02 -15.17
N LEU A 348 11.41 7.19 -14.64
CA LEU A 348 12.15 7.86 -13.57
C LEU A 348 12.13 7.05 -12.27
N ALA A 349 10.98 6.45 -11.93
CA ALA A 349 10.88 5.56 -10.78
C ALA A 349 11.81 4.35 -10.92
N ALA A 350 11.88 3.73 -12.10
CA ALA A 350 12.78 2.61 -12.35
C ALA A 350 14.25 2.96 -12.18
N LEU A 351 14.68 4.11 -12.75
CA LEU A 351 16.06 4.57 -12.62
C LEU A 351 16.43 4.90 -11.17
N LEU A 352 15.54 5.58 -10.44
CA LEU A 352 15.79 5.96 -9.05
C LEU A 352 15.78 4.75 -8.13
N TYR A 353 14.85 3.81 -8.31
CA TYR A 353 14.84 2.58 -7.53
C TYR A 353 16.11 1.76 -7.76
N LEU A 354 16.55 1.59 -9.02
CA LEU A 354 17.78 0.86 -9.36
C LEU A 354 19.03 1.52 -8.75
N ASP A 355 19.12 2.85 -8.82
CA ASP A 355 20.21 3.61 -8.18
C ASP A 355 20.24 3.39 -6.67
N ARG A 356 19.09 3.56 -6.01
CA ARG A 356 18.98 3.49 -4.56
C ARG A 356 19.19 2.10 -4.00
N ILE A 357 18.70 1.05 -4.68
CA ILE A 357 18.87 -0.34 -4.22
C ILE A 357 20.31 -0.85 -4.43
N THR A 358 21.11 -0.13 -5.22
CA THR A 358 22.54 -0.40 -5.43
C THR A 358 23.45 0.57 -4.68
N ASP A 359 22.90 1.24 -3.66
CA ASP A 359 23.58 2.20 -2.78
C ASP A 359 24.34 3.32 -3.52
N SER A 360 23.84 3.72 -4.70
CA SER A 360 24.48 4.72 -5.56
C SER A 360 25.96 4.40 -5.86
N LEU A 361 26.35 3.13 -5.84
CA LEU A 361 27.73 2.68 -6.08
C LEU A 361 28.15 2.83 -7.55
N ILE A 362 27.18 2.76 -8.46
CA ILE A 362 27.42 2.64 -9.90
C ILE A 362 26.98 3.89 -10.67
N ILE A 363 25.95 4.58 -10.19
CA ILE A 363 25.29 5.68 -10.87
C ILE A 363 25.77 7.00 -10.27
N GLU A 364 26.13 7.96 -11.14
CA GLU A 364 26.64 9.25 -10.69
C GLU A 364 25.59 10.05 -9.86
N PRO A 365 25.97 10.61 -8.70
CA PRO A 365 25.05 11.36 -7.83
C PRO A 365 24.38 12.56 -8.52
N SER A 366 25.08 13.22 -9.44
CA SER A 366 24.56 14.33 -10.24
C SER A 366 23.34 13.91 -11.08
N ARG A 367 23.41 12.72 -11.68
CA ARG A 367 22.35 12.14 -12.49
C ARG A 367 21.15 11.74 -11.65
N THR A 368 21.37 11.17 -10.47
CA THR A 368 20.30 10.89 -9.51
C THR A 368 19.56 12.18 -9.14
N GLN A 369 20.29 13.24 -8.81
CA GLN A 369 19.69 14.53 -8.47
C GLN A 369 18.92 15.14 -9.66
N GLU A 370 19.41 15.01 -10.89
CA GLU A 370 18.71 15.43 -12.09
C GLU A 370 17.39 14.64 -12.27
N ASN A 371 17.44 13.32 -12.11
CA ASN A 371 16.25 12.46 -12.20
C ASN A 371 15.21 12.82 -11.13
N ILE A 372 15.63 13.11 -9.89
CA ILE A 372 14.75 13.59 -8.81
C ILE A 372 14.10 14.91 -9.21
N ALA A 373 14.88 15.89 -9.69
CA ALA A 373 14.34 17.19 -10.11
C ALA A 373 13.33 17.04 -11.26
N ARG A 374 13.63 16.19 -12.23
CA ARG A 374 12.73 15.86 -13.34
C ARG A 374 11.45 15.19 -12.87
N ALA A 375 11.53 14.29 -11.90
CA ALA A 375 10.37 13.61 -11.33
C ALA A 375 9.38 14.60 -10.70
N PHE A 376 9.84 15.48 -9.83
CA PHE A 376 8.98 16.50 -9.22
C PHE A 376 8.44 17.51 -10.25
N ALA A 377 9.25 17.89 -11.25
CA ALA A 377 8.79 18.74 -12.35
C ALA A 377 7.75 18.06 -13.25
N HIS A 378 7.79 16.72 -13.37
CA HIS A 378 6.82 15.94 -14.12
C HIS A 378 5.51 15.78 -13.32
N LEU A 379 5.57 15.36 -12.05
CA LEU A 379 4.39 15.16 -11.19
C LEU A 379 3.60 16.45 -10.94
N SER A 380 4.28 17.60 -10.88
CA SER A 380 3.61 18.91 -10.73
C SER A 380 2.77 19.30 -11.95
N LYS A 381 3.09 18.78 -13.15
CA LYS A 381 2.37 19.08 -14.40
C LYS A 381 1.35 18.01 -14.77
N LEU A 382 1.57 16.78 -14.34
CA LEU A 382 0.72 15.65 -14.66
C LEU A 382 -0.62 15.77 -13.91
N PRO A 383 -1.79 15.67 -14.57
CA PRO A 383 -3.08 15.92 -13.92
C PRO A 383 -3.46 14.82 -12.92
N TYR A 384 -3.28 13.55 -13.33
CA TYR A 384 -3.48 12.36 -12.51
C TYR A 384 -2.63 11.21 -13.06
N TYR A 385 -2.42 10.15 -12.28
CA TYR A 385 -1.72 8.94 -12.72
C TYR A 385 -2.24 7.69 -12.01
N LYS A 386 -2.54 6.63 -12.75
CA LYS A 386 -3.24 5.45 -12.21
C LYS A 386 -2.32 4.51 -11.42
N CYS A 387 -1.09 4.33 -11.87
CA CYS A 387 -0.17 3.36 -11.27
C CYS A 387 0.44 3.93 -9.98
N GLN A 388 0.27 3.22 -8.87
CA GLN A 388 0.71 3.73 -7.56
C GLN A 388 2.21 3.61 -7.34
N LEU A 389 2.86 2.60 -7.93
CA LEU A 389 4.26 2.28 -7.68
C LEU A 389 5.23 3.42 -8.05
N PRO A 390 5.15 4.05 -9.24
CA PRO A 390 6.00 5.18 -9.56
C PRO A 390 5.81 6.35 -8.59
N VAL A 391 4.56 6.66 -8.22
CA VAL A 391 4.27 7.73 -7.27
C VAL A 391 4.87 7.45 -5.91
N PHE A 392 4.83 6.19 -5.46
CA PHE A 392 5.46 5.76 -4.22
C PHE A 392 6.98 5.94 -4.26
N ILE A 393 7.65 5.38 -5.29
CA ILE A 393 9.12 5.47 -5.42
C ILE A 393 9.58 6.93 -5.52
N LEU A 394 8.93 7.73 -6.37
CA LEU A 394 9.26 9.15 -6.52
C LEU A 394 8.96 9.93 -5.23
N GLY A 395 7.90 9.57 -4.52
CA GLY A 395 7.56 10.17 -3.23
C GLY A 395 8.58 9.87 -2.13
N CYS A 396 9.21 8.69 -2.16
CA CYS A 396 10.30 8.32 -1.23
C CYS A 396 11.53 9.24 -1.36
N GLU A 397 11.66 9.99 -2.47
CA GLU A 397 12.75 10.95 -2.70
C GLU A 397 12.46 12.36 -2.19
N ALA A 398 11.28 12.62 -1.62
CA ALA A 398 10.98 13.91 -1.02
C ALA A 398 11.82 14.17 0.25
N ARG A 399 12.60 15.25 0.23
CA ARG A 399 13.48 15.69 1.33
C ARG A 399 13.11 17.06 1.90
N SER A 400 12.15 17.75 1.29
CA SER A 400 11.62 19.03 1.78
C SER A 400 10.09 19.03 1.85
N ASP A 401 9.53 19.92 2.66
CA ASP A 401 8.07 20.05 2.80
C ASP A 401 7.40 20.51 1.50
N GLU A 402 8.10 21.27 0.65
CA GLU A 402 7.63 21.63 -0.69
C GLU A 402 7.50 20.38 -1.58
N GLN A 403 8.50 19.50 -1.57
CA GLN A 403 8.45 18.24 -2.31
C GLN A 403 7.35 17.31 -1.79
N ARG A 404 7.22 17.18 -0.47
CA ARG A 404 6.15 16.39 0.17
C ARG A 404 4.77 16.93 -0.21
N THR A 405 4.61 18.25 -0.25
CA THR A 405 3.38 18.92 -0.68
C THR A 405 3.05 18.60 -2.14
N ILE A 406 4.04 18.60 -3.05
CA ILE A 406 3.83 18.20 -4.45
C ILE A 406 3.25 16.77 -4.52
N ILE A 407 3.80 15.83 -3.75
CA ILE A 407 3.33 14.44 -3.76
C ILE A 407 1.92 14.31 -3.17
N LEU A 408 1.64 14.95 -2.03
CA LEU A 408 0.33 14.87 -1.38
C LEU A 408 -0.76 15.54 -2.23
N ASP A 409 -0.48 16.70 -2.83
CA ASP A 409 -1.38 17.37 -3.78
C ASP A 409 -1.62 16.49 -5.02
N PHE A 410 -0.55 15.93 -5.58
CA PHE A 410 -0.65 15.03 -6.73
C PHE A 410 -1.52 13.80 -6.45
N ILE A 411 -1.35 13.18 -5.28
CA ILE A 411 -2.20 12.06 -4.85
C ILE A 411 -3.65 12.52 -4.68
N SER A 412 -3.89 13.68 -4.07
CA SER A 412 -5.25 14.23 -3.88
C SER A 412 -5.95 14.50 -5.21
N ARG A 413 -5.25 15.07 -6.20
CA ARG A 413 -5.79 15.28 -7.56
C ARG A 413 -6.08 13.96 -8.26
N THR A 414 -5.20 12.99 -8.08
CA THR A 414 -5.31 11.66 -8.66
C THR A 414 -6.51 10.88 -8.13
N GLU A 415 -6.75 10.91 -6.81
CA GLU A 415 -7.93 10.27 -6.18
C GLU A 415 -9.26 10.96 -6.49
N GLY A 416 -9.23 12.19 -7.01
CA GLY A 416 -10.44 12.86 -7.53
C GLY A 416 -11.03 12.18 -8.77
N ASN A 417 -10.26 11.30 -9.44
CA ASN A 417 -10.71 10.52 -10.57
C ASN A 417 -11.29 9.17 -10.10
N THR A 418 -12.56 8.91 -10.42
CA THR A 418 -13.23 7.65 -10.04
C THR A 418 -12.57 6.41 -10.64
N ALA A 419 -11.85 6.55 -11.76
CA ALA A 419 -11.11 5.45 -12.38
C ALA A 419 -9.81 5.09 -11.64
N VAL A 420 -9.56 5.67 -10.46
CA VAL A 420 -8.33 5.47 -9.68
C VAL A 420 -8.68 4.84 -8.34
N ARG A 421 -7.86 3.87 -7.92
CA ARG A 421 -7.98 3.22 -6.61
C ARG A 421 -7.40 4.07 -5.49
N SER A 422 -7.79 3.79 -4.26
CA SER A 422 -7.34 4.56 -3.10
C SER A 422 -5.81 4.50 -2.90
N PHE A 423 -5.17 5.65 -2.71
CA PHE A 423 -3.74 5.78 -2.40
C PHE A 423 -3.43 5.68 -0.90
N ASN A 424 -4.38 5.22 -0.07
CA ASN A 424 -4.20 5.14 1.39
C ASN A 424 -2.92 4.38 1.81
N HIS A 425 -2.60 3.26 1.16
CA HIS A 425 -1.34 2.54 1.42
C HIS A 425 -0.12 3.41 1.11
N VAL A 426 -0.09 4.04 -0.06
CA VAL A 426 1.00 4.94 -0.48
C VAL A 426 1.16 6.09 0.50
N LYS A 427 0.08 6.77 0.90
CA LYS A 427 0.14 7.89 1.85
C LYS A 427 0.72 7.48 3.20
N VAL A 428 0.25 6.37 3.77
CA VAL A 428 0.70 5.87 5.08
C VAL A 428 2.18 5.46 5.02
N LEU A 429 2.58 4.75 3.96
CA LEU A 429 3.96 4.31 3.79
C LEU A 429 4.91 5.47 3.52
N LEU A 430 4.52 6.45 2.69
CA LEU A 430 5.32 7.66 2.45
C LEU A 430 5.54 8.45 3.74
N ALA A 431 4.48 8.67 4.52
CA ALA A 431 4.60 9.36 5.81
C ALA A 431 5.56 8.62 6.76
N ALA A 432 5.48 7.29 6.82
CA ALA A 432 6.37 6.48 7.63
C ALA A 432 7.84 6.55 7.14
N ILE A 433 8.07 6.53 5.82
CA ILE A 433 9.41 6.68 5.23
C ILE A 433 9.99 8.06 5.49
N TRP A 434 9.21 9.12 5.27
CA TRP A 434 9.64 10.50 5.56
C TRP A 434 9.97 10.69 7.03
N ALA A 435 9.20 10.08 7.94
CA ALA A 435 9.52 10.08 9.36
C ALA A 435 10.87 9.40 9.66
N GLN A 436 11.21 8.31 8.96
CA GLN A 436 12.53 7.70 9.12
C GLN A 436 13.64 8.62 8.61
N ASP A 437 13.44 9.29 7.47
CA ASP A 437 14.40 10.25 6.92
C ASP A 437 14.60 11.46 7.82
N ASP A 438 13.53 11.97 8.45
CA ASP A 438 13.59 13.10 9.39
C ASP A 438 14.25 12.75 10.73
N LEU A 439 14.29 11.46 11.10
CA LEU A 439 14.90 10.97 12.33
C LEU A 439 16.40 10.64 12.19
N VAL A 440 16.94 10.58 10.95
CA VAL A 440 18.36 10.30 10.72
C VAL A 440 19.22 11.41 11.34
N ASP A 441 20.17 10.98 12.17
CA ASP A 441 21.22 11.78 12.78
C ASP A 441 22.51 11.66 11.95
N GLU A 442 23.27 12.76 11.81
CA GLU A 442 24.60 12.80 11.17
C GLU A 442 25.58 11.76 11.76
N GLN A 443 25.42 11.36 13.02
CA GLN A 443 26.25 10.41 13.75
C GLN A 443 25.91 8.94 13.47
N THR A 444 24.66 8.62 13.12
CA THR A 444 24.21 7.24 12.84
C THR A 444 24.45 6.80 11.40
N GLY A 445 24.85 7.72 10.51
CA GLY A 445 24.88 7.47 9.08
C GLY A 445 23.48 7.38 8.46
N GLY A 446 23.40 7.45 7.13
CA GLY A 446 22.14 7.29 6.41
C GLY A 446 21.61 5.85 6.51
N LEU A 447 20.29 5.68 6.52
CA LEU A 447 19.66 4.37 6.43
C LEU A 447 19.80 3.81 5.01
N ASN A 448 20.24 2.56 4.87
CA ASN A 448 20.21 1.85 3.59
C ASN A 448 18.77 1.87 3.03
N TYR A 449 18.63 2.20 1.75
CA TYR A 449 17.32 2.41 1.13
C TYR A 449 16.47 1.14 1.11
N GLY A 450 17.07 0.01 0.76
CA GLY A 450 16.40 -1.30 0.74
C GLY A 450 15.90 -1.70 2.13
N ASN A 451 16.74 -1.54 3.15
CA ASN A 451 16.37 -1.80 4.54
C ASN A 451 15.24 -0.89 5.00
N LYS A 452 15.32 0.42 4.72
CA LYS A 452 14.26 1.38 5.06
C LYS A 452 12.92 0.99 4.42
N LEU A 453 12.92 0.63 3.14
CA LEU A 453 11.71 0.16 2.45
C LEU A 453 11.17 -1.13 3.07
N THR A 454 12.01 -2.16 3.19
CA THR A 454 11.62 -3.47 3.71
C THR A 454 11.06 -3.38 5.12
N SER A 455 11.76 -2.67 6.00
CA SER A 455 11.37 -2.50 7.38
C SER A 455 10.10 -1.66 7.53
N THR A 456 9.86 -0.68 6.65
CA THR A 456 8.62 0.11 6.68
C THR A 456 7.43 -0.66 6.11
N ILE A 457 7.59 -1.29 4.94
CA ILE A 457 6.53 -2.05 4.27
C ILE A 457 6.11 -3.26 5.11
N SER A 458 7.06 -3.94 5.76
CA SER A 458 6.77 -5.08 6.64
C SER A 458 5.97 -4.72 7.91
N ARG A 459 5.79 -3.43 8.23
CA ARG A 459 4.86 -2.99 9.29
C ARG A 459 3.40 -3.12 8.88
N CYS A 460 3.08 -3.23 7.59
CA CYS A 460 1.70 -3.47 7.15
C CYS A 460 1.27 -4.89 7.52
N SER A 461 0.06 -5.03 8.08
CA SER A 461 -0.50 -6.34 8.47
C SER A 461 -0.64 -7.32 7.30
N PHE A 462 -0.76 -6.79 6.09
CA PHE A 462 -0.83 -7.52 4.84
C PHE A 462 0.08 -6.83 3.82
N PRO A 463 0.57 -7.54 2.80
CA PRO A 463 1.41 -6.92 1.78
C PRO A 463 0.60 -5.81 1.06
N PRO A 464 1.10 -4.57 0.99
CA PRO A 464 0.45 -3.51 0.25
C PRO A 464 0.44 -3.85 -1.24
N SER A 465 -0.49 -3.30 -2.01
CA SER A 465 -0.52 -3.46 -3.47
C SER A 465 -0.21 -2.10 -4.11
N PHE A 466 0.78 -2.03 -5.01
CA PHE A 466 1.22 -0.79 -5.68
C PHE A 466 0.86 -0.72 -7.19
N VAL A 467 -0.02 -1.59 -7.64
CA VAL A 467 -0.56 -1.60 -9.02
C VAL A 467 -1.07 -0.25 -9.52
#